data_AF-A0AAP5EMG2-F1
#
_entry.id   AF-A0AAP5EMG2-F1
#
_cell.length_a   1.000
_cell.length_b   1.000
_cell.length_c   1.000
_cell.angle_alpha   90.00
_cell.angle_beta   90.00
_cell.angle_gamma   90.00
#
_symmetry.space_group_name_H-M   'P 1'
#
loop_
_entity.id
_entity.type
_entity.pdbx_description
1 polymer ?
#
loop_
_entity_poly.entity_id
_entity_poly.type
_entity_poly.pdbx_seq_one_letter_code
_entity_poly.pdbx_strand_id
1 'polypeptide(L)'
;MTVIKSQLVEVDAQHLFADETMLGDIVVRVVHEIEPLPGGGNRITYKIDVVGENAHDICAGVSSDFPEVLLALVAQAESRTTK
;
A
#
# COMPACT_ATOMS: atom_id res chain seq x y z
N MET A 1 7.99 -22.53 7.40
CA MET A 1 7.36 -21.35 6.76
C MET A 1 6.51 -20.67 7.81
N THR A 2 6.88 -19.46 8.22
CA THR A 2 6.02 -18.65 9.07
C THR A 2 4.93 -18.05 8.17
N VAL A 3 3.68 -18.23 8.55
CA VAL A 3 2.55 -17.62 7.84
C VAL A 3 2.45 -16.17 8.30
N ILE A 4 2.59 -15.23 7.38
CA ILE A 4 2.30 -13.82 7.61
C ILE A 4 0.78 -13.65 7.47
N LYS A 5 0.14 -13.00 8.45
CA LYS A 5 -1.29 -12.71 8.41
C LYS A 5 -1.48 -11.21 8.19
N SER A 6 -2.15 -10.87 7.10
CA SER A 6 -2.66 -9.52 6.80
C SER A 6 -4.18 -9.55 6.72
N GLN A 7 -4.81 -8.44 7.12
CA GLN A 7 -6.25 -8.25 7.05
C GLN A 7 -6.58 -6.84 6.55
N LEU A 8 -7.65 -6.70 5.76
CA LEU A 8 -8.21 -5.39 5.45
C LEU A 8 -8.93 -4.86 6.69
N VAL A 9 -8.56 -3.66 7.12
CA VAL A 9 -9.09 -2.99 8.31
C VAL A 9 -9.92 -1.75 7.97
N GLU A 10 -9.74 -1.23 6.76
CA GLU A 10 -10.52 -0.10 6.24
C GLU A 10 -10.68 -0.26 4.73
N VAL A 11 -11.89 -0.05 4.22
CA VAL A 11 -12.19 -0.12 2.79
C VAL A 11 -13.24 0.93 2.46
N ASP A 12 -12.88 1.85 1.57
CA ASP A 12 -13.79 2.72 0.85
C ASP A 12 -13.58 2.48 -0.64
N ALA A 13 -14.61 1.93 -1.29
CA ALA A 13 -14.52 1.51 -2.68
C ALA A 13 -14.09 2.69 -3.57
N GLN A 14 -13.07 2.45 -4.39
CA GLN A 14 -12.48 3.41 -5.34
C GLN A 14 -11.67 4.56 -4.71
N HIS A 15 -11.62 4.70 -3.39
CA HIS A 15 -10.91 5.79 -2.72
C HIS A 15 -9.78 5.32 -1.81
N LEU A 16 -10.02 4.28 -1.01
CA LEU A 16 -9.10 3.88 0.02
C LEU A 16 -9.21 2.40 0.38
N PHE A 17 -8.08 1.76 0.66
CA PHE A 17 -8.07 0.61 1.54
C PHE A 17 -6.83 0.64 2.44
N ALA A 18 -6.98 0.14 3.66
CA ALA A 18 -5.87 -0.09 4.57
C ALA A 18 -5.84 -1.55 4.98
N ASP A 19 -4.64 -2.12 5.01
CA ASP A 19 -4.40 -3.43 5.59
C ASP A 19 -3.44 -3.35 6.78
N GLU A 20 -3.62 -4.30 7.69
CA GLU A 20 -2.75 -4.49 8.84
C GLU A 20 -2.16 -5.89 8.81
N THR A 21 -0.84 -5.93 8.89
CA THR A 21 -0.05 -7.15 8.95
C THR A 21 0.59 -7.29 10.34
N MET A 22 0.34 -8.43 10.98
CA MET A 22 0.90 -8.75 12.30
C MET A 22 2.17 -9.59 12.17
N LEU A 23 3.27 -9.12 12.76
CA LEU A 23 4.56 -9.79 12.82
C LEU A 23 4.98 -9.97 14.28
N GLY A 24 4.40 -10.97 14.96
CA GLY A 24 4.52 -11.07 16.42
C GLY A 24 3.80 -9.92 17.10
N ASP A 25 4.53 -9.13 17.89
CA ASP A 25 4.01 -7.93 18.57
C ASP A 25 4.14 -6.65 17.72
N ILE A 26 4.68 -6.75 16.50
CA ILE A 26 4.80 -5.63 15.56
C ILE A 26 3.55 -5.57 14.68
N VAL A 27 3.01 -4.36 14.54
CA VAL A 27 1.91 -4.04 13.64
C VAL A 27 2.43 -3.18 12.50
N VAL A 28 2.23 -3.65 11.26
CA VAL A 28 2.50 -2.88 10.05
C VAL A 28 1.17 -2.51 9.44
N ARG A 29 0.88 -1.22 9.31
CA ARG A 29 -0.31 -0.71 8.63
C ARG A 29 0.11 -0.04 7.33
N VAL A 30 -0.50 -0.45 6.23
CA VAL A 30 -0.31 0.20 4.92
C VAL A 30 -1.65 0.76 4.45
N VAL A 31 -1.68 2.06 4.18
CA VAL A 31 -2.84 2.78 3.66
C VAL A 31 -2.60 3.12 2.20
N HIS A 32 -3.57 2.75 1.37
CA HIS A 32 -3.57 2.95 -0.07
C HIS A 32 -4.69 3.93 -0.40
N GLU A 33 -4.32 5.11 -0.90
CA GLU A 33 -5.26 6.17 -1.24
C GLU A 33 -5.28 6.43 -2.74
N ILE A 34 -6.46 6.68 -3.28
CA ILE A 34 -6.73 6.99 -4.67
C ILE A 34 -7.52 8.28 -4.71
N GLU A 35 -6.92 9.32 -5.26
CA GLU A 35 -7.54 10.64 -5.41
C GLU A 35 -7.68 11.00 -6.89
N PRO A 36 -8.87 11.37 -7.38
CA PRO A 36 -9.00 11.88 -8.74
C PRO A 36 -8.26 13.21 -8.89
N LEU A 37 -7.55 13.40 -9.99
CA LEU A 37 -6.85 14.65 -10.29
C LEU A 37 -7.71 15.59 -11.15
N PRO A 38 -7.64 16.92 -10.94
CA PRO A 38 -8.21 17.89 -11.86
C PRO A 38 -7.58 17.72 -13.26
N GLY A 39 -8.40 17.48 -14.27
CA GLY A 39 -7.94 17.21 -15.64
C GLY A 39 -7.85 15.73 -16.01
N GLY A 40 -8.23 14.81 -15.10
CA GLY A 40 -8.27 13.38 -15.34
C GLY A 40 -7.08 12.63 -14.75
N GLY A 41 -7.20 11.29 -14.71
CA GLY A 41 -6.26 10.43 -14.01
C GLY A 41 -6.46 10.41 -12.50
N ASN A 42 -5.62 9.65 -11.81
CA ASN A 42 -5.65 9.50 -10.36
C ASN A 42 -4.25 9.70 -9.77
N ARG A 43 -4.19 10.25 -8.56
CA ARG A 43 -3.01 10.18 -7.69
C ARG A 43 -3.17 8.97 -6.78
N ILE A 44 -2.13 8.15 -6.72
CA ILE A 44 -2.05 7.00 -5.83
C ILE A 44 -1.00 7.30 -4.76
N THR A 45 -1.37 7.16 -3.49
CA THR A 45 -0.46 7.38 -2.36
C THR A 45 -0.41 6.12 -1.50
N TYR A 46 0.79 5.63 -1.23
CA TYR A 46 1.03 4.57 -0.23
C TYR A 46 1.60 5.22 1.02
N LYS A 47 1.00 4.95 2.18
CA LYS A 47 1.49 5.39 3.49
C LYS A 47 1.72 4.15 4.34
N ILE A 48 2.86 4.07 4.98
CA ILE A 48 3.19 3.00 5.92
C ILE A 48 3.35 3.58 7.31
N ASP A 49 2.77 2.90 8.29
CA ASP A 49 3.02 3.12 9.70
C ASP A 49 3.39 1.79 10.35
N VAL A 50 4.40 1.81 11.21
CA VAL A 50 4.88 0.60 11.89
C VAL A 50 5.00 0.88 13.38
N VAL A 51 4.34 0.05 14.17
CA VAL A 51 4.36 0.13 15.63
C VAL A 51 4.97 -1.15 16.19
N GLY A 52 6.01 -1.01 17.01
CA GLY A 52 6.70 -2.13 17.65
C GLY A 52 8.21 -1.93 17.74
N GLU A 53 8.90 -2.98 18.20
CA GLU A 53 10.37 -3.01 18.21
C GLU A 53 10.92 -3.01 16.77
N ASN A 54 12.04 -2.32 16.53
CA ASN A 54 12.66 -2.20 15.20
C ASN A 54 11.75 -1.58 14.11
N ALA A 55 10.73 -0.82 14.51
CA ALA A 55 9.77 -0.21 13.59
C ALA A 55 10.42 0.56 12.44
N HIS A 56 11.54 1.25 12.69
CA HIS A 56 12.26 2.00 11.65
C HIS A 56 12.81 1.10 10.55
N ASP A 57 13.53 0.03 10.92
CA ASP A 57 14.14 -0.89 9.97
C ASP A 57 13.08 -1.70 9.21
N ILE A 58 12.01 -2.07 9.89
CA ILE A 58 10.86 -2.77 9.28
C ILE A 58 10.15 -1.85 8.31
N CYS A 59 9.90 -0.59 8.68
CA CYS A 59 9.31 0.41 7.80
C CYS A 59 10.16 0.61 6.54
N ALA A 60 11.48 0.75 6.69
CA ALA A 60 12.41 0.87 5.57
C ALA A 60 12.39 -0.39 4.67
N GLY A 61 12.37 -1.59 5.27
CA GLY A 61 12.32 -2.85 4.53
C GLY A 61 11.02 -3.01 3.74
N VAL A 62 9.87 -2.81 4.39
CA VAL A 62 8.54 -2.95 3.76
C VAL A 62 8.31 -1.89 2.68
N SER A 63 8.74 -0.65 2.90
CA SER A 63 8.53 0.43 1.92
C SER A 63 9.54 0.44 0.76
N SER A 64 10.57 -0.42 0.80
CA SER A 64 11.67 -0.39 -0.16
C SER A 64 11.25 -0.67 -1.61
N ASP A 65 10.20 -1.46 -1.82
CA ASP A 65 9.69 -1.85 -3.14
C ASP A 65 8.50 -1.00 -3.60
N PHE A 66 7.97 -0.10 -2.76
CA PHE A 66 6.81 0.72 -3.09
C PHE A 66 6.97 1.50 -4.40
N PRO A 67 8.13 2.12 -4.72
CA PRO A 67 8.31 2.81 -5.99
C PRO A 67 8.12 1.88 -7.20
N GLU A 68 8.66 0.66 -7.14
CA GLU A 68 8.57 -0.31 -8.24
C GLU A 68 7.13 -0.83 -8.40
N VAL A 69 6.45 -1.09 -7.29
CA VAL A 69 5.04 -1.50 -7.27
C VAL A 69 4.15 -0.42 -7.89
N LEU A 70 4.32 0.84 -7.49
CA LEU A 70 3.53 1.96 -8.03
C LEU A 70 3.77 2.14 -9.53
N LEU A 71 5.01 2.03 -10.00
CA LEU A 71 5.33 2.09 -11.44
C LEU A 71 4.66 0.95 -12.22
N ALA A 72 4.70 -0.27 -11.70
CA ALA A 72 4.05 -1.42 -12.33
C ALA A 72 2.52 -1.27 -12.40
N LEU A 73 1.89 -0.73 -11.35
CA LEU A 73 0.45 -0.45 -11.32
C LEU A 73 0.05 0.60 -12.36
N VAL A 74 0.84 1.68 -12.49
CA VAL A 74 0.61 2.71 -13.52
C VAL A 74 0.70 2.10 -14.91
N ALA A 75 1.77 1.37 -15.21
CA ALA A 75 1.95 0.71 -16.50
C ALA A 75 0.79 -0.26 -16.82
N GLN A 76 0.33 -1.02 -15.82
CA GLN A 76 -0.80 -1.92 -15.99
C GLN A 76 -2.11 -1.15 -16.28
N ALA A 77 -2.41 -0.08 -15.55
CA ALA A 77 -3.62 0.72 -15.74
C ALA A 77 -3.66 1.38 -17.12
N GLU A 78 -2.53 1.93 -17.58
CA GLU A 78 -2.41 2.54 -18.91
C GLU A 78 -2.56 1.50 -20.03
N SER A 79 -2.00 0.30 -19.86
CA SER A 79 -2.15 -0.79 -20.83
C SER A 79 -3.61 -1.26 -21.02
N ARG A 80 -4.43 -1.17 -19.96
CA ARG A 80 -5.86 -1.54 -19.99
C ARG A 80 -6.74 -0.48 -20.64
N THR A 81 -6.28 0.77 -20.70
CA THR A 81 -7.02 1.88 -21.31
C THR A 81 -6.95 1.85 -22.84
N THR A 82 -6.00 1.09 -23.41
CA THR A 82 -5.90 0.86 -24.86
C THR A 82 -6.80 -0.30 -25.28
N LYS A 83 -8.13 -0.13 -25.22
CA LYS A 83 -9.08 -1.01 -25.90
C LYS A 83 -10.39 -0.31 -26.25
#